data_AF-A0A7C2PGF5-F1
#
_entry.id   AF-A0A7C2PGF5-F1
#
_cell.length_a   1.000
_cell.length_b   1.000
_cell.length_c   1.000
_cell.angle_alpha   90.00
_cell.angle_beta   90.00
_cell.angle_gamma   90.00
#
_symmetry.space_group_name_H-M   'P 1'
#
loop_
_entity.id
_entity.type
_entity.pdbx_description
1 polymer ?
#
loop_
_entity_poly.entity_id
_entity_poly.type
_entity_poly.pdbx_seq_one_letter_code
_entity_poly.pdbx_strand_id
1 'polypeptide(L)'
;MNKIWHGFRKYLSNLSFRFKRKTEDFPLKVILLIITAVFLIAVGETYFFYTPPPVDVSERLDHLPTDLRVPKSIQGKLRYRAKQKKLSFHGIMSDLDRELLEDLSDNDLYQVAINGLYKKSQKKEISLGESLWWAIVTLTTVGYGDYSPEDSSGRFLAVILMGFGIVFTSVLSGTIASIFVERKLREGRGMKELIIHDHIVICGWNDTAENLLKSLPLAGGSSNLTVVLVNELDGDIVSDVKLRFKDLDIKFVRGDFTREEVLRRANIHKSKSTIILADLSGGHALVDADQRTIIAAFAIKNMAGDTKVAAELNKKENEEHLKRASVDDILIYGQFGGFLLSHAALSPGIPSMIMELLSFTLGNTIIKSRIPSDYVGKQFIELSEYYRIKRKSILIGILSEEKDITLDDILSDESGGIDQFIKMKFSEVENDYFGDDKPQINVKINPGDNYIIQDI
;
A
#
# COMPACT_ATOMS: atom_id res chain seq x y z
N MET A 1 10.35 -4.41 47.41
CA MET A 1 9.44 -5.52 47.04
C MET A 1 8.01 -5.06 46.76
N ASN A 2 7.26 -4.53 47.74
CA ASN A 2 5.84 -4.20 47.57
C ASN A 2 5.54 -3.14 46.48
N LYS A 3 6.34 -2.08 46.32
CA LYS A 3 6.05 -1.04 45.31
C LYS A 3 6.23 -1.49 43.85
N ILE A 4 7.23 -2.33 43.58
CA ILE A 4 7.50 -2.85 42.22
C ILE A 4 6.45 -3.90 41.84
N TRP A 5 6.12 -4.80 42.77
CA TRP A 5 5.05 -5.78 42.58
C TRP A 5 3.67 -5.12 42.42
N HIS A 6 3.41 -4.03 43.14
CA HIS A 6 2.16 -3.28 43.03
C HIS A 6 2.06 -2.48 41.72
N GLY A 7 3.18 -1.93 41.24
CA GLY A 7 3.28 -1.30 39.91
C GLY A 7 3.09 -2.30 38.77
N PHE A 8 3.70 -3.48 38.88
CA PHE A 8 3.57 -4.58 37.92
C PHE A 8 2.13 -5.11 37.84
N ARG A 9 1.48 -5.31 39.00
CA ARG A 9 0.07 -5.75 39.07
C ARG A 9 -0.88 -4.72 38.43
N LYS A 10 -0.60 -3.43 38.59
CA LYS A 10 -1.36 -2.32 37.98
C LYS A 10 -1.09 -2.18 36.48
N TYR A 11 0.11 -2.49 36.02
CA TYR A 11 0.45 -2.55 34.59
C TYR A 11 -0.27 -3.71 33.89
N LEU A 12 -0.25 -4.90 34.49
CA LEU A 12 -0.96 -6.08 33.97
C LEU A 12 -2.49 -5.89 33.92
N SER A 13 -3.09 -5.22 34.92
CA SER A 13 -4.52 -4.91 34.92
C SER A 13 -4.93 -3.87 33.87
N ASN A 14 -4.05 -2.89 33.61
CA ASN A 14 -4.29 -1.89 32.55
C ASN A 14 -4.04 -2.44 31.15
N LEU A 15 -3.10 -3.39 31.00
CA LEU A 15 -2.94 -4.16 29.78
C LEU A 15 -4.25 -4.91 29.51
N SER A 16 -4.71 -5.79 30.42
CA SER A 16 -5.89 -6.65 30.18
C SER A 16 -7.17 -5.90 29.80
N PHE A 17 -7.37 -4.68 30.30
CA PHE A 17 -8.55 -3.85 30.01
C PHE A 17 -8.59 -3.31 28.56
N ARG A 18 -7.43 -3.12 27.92
CA ARG A 18 -7.33 -2.53 26.57
C ARG A 18 -7.44 -3.55 25.42
N PHE A 19 -7.38 -4.86 25.70
CA PHE A 19 -7.31 -5.93 24.66
C PHE A 19 -8.63 -6.59 24.29
N LYS A 20 -9.78 -6.16 24.84
CA LYS A 20 -11.08 -6.84 24.69
C LYS A 20 -11.81 -6.63 23.34
N ARG A 21 -11.20 -6.04 22.30
CA ARG A 21 -11.91 -5.58 21.07
C ARG A 21 -11.70 -6.35 19.75
N LYS A 22 -10.82 -7.35 19.65
CA LYS A 22 -10.71 -8.20 18.43
C LYS A 22 -10.41 -9.66 18.80
N THR A 23 -11.34 -10.55 18.49
CA THR A 23 -11.34 -11.98 18.80
C THR A 23 -10.32 -12.80 17.98
N GLU A 24 -9.89 -12.30 16.82
CA GLU A 24 -9.00 -13.06 15.92
C GLU A 24 -7.52 -13.13 16.37
N ASP A 25 -7.03 -12.18 17.18
CA ASP A 25 -5.63 -12.17 17.65
C ASP A 25 -5.43 -12.77 19.05
N PHE A 26 -6.48 -13.29 19.68
CA PHE A 26 -6.46 -13.73 21.08
C PHE A 26 -5.28 -14.67 21.44
N PRO A 27 -4.96 -15.73 20.65
CA PRO A 27 -3.86 -16.62 21.01
C PRO A 27 -2.48 -15.94 20.94
N LEU A 28 -2.24 -15.09 19.95
CA LEU A 28 -0.98 -14.38 19.77
C LEU A 28 -0.71 -13.42 20.95
N LYS A 29 -1.76 -12.73 21.40
CA LYS A 29 -1.70 -11.77 22.51
C LYS A 29 -1.37 -12.46 23.84
N VAL A 30 -1.94 -13.63 24.10
CA VAL A 30 -1.64 -14.43 25.28
C VAL A 30 -0.20 -14.91 25.27
N ILE A 31 0.28 -15.41 24.11
CA ILE A 31 1.68 -15.84 23.94
C ILE A 31 2.64 -14.69 24.23
N LEU A 32 2.40 -13.50 23.67
CA LEU A 32 3.26 -12.33 23.89
C LEU A 32 3.31 -11.90 25.36
N LEU A 33 2.17 -11.96 26.05
CA LEU A 33 2.05 -11.59 27.47
C LEU A 33 2.80 -12.60 28.35
N ILE A 34 2.72 -13.89 28.04
CA ILE A 34 3.48 -14.94 28.74
C ILE A 34 4.99 -14.76 28.50
N ILE A 35 5.42 -14.53 27.25
CA ILE A 35 6.83 -14.26 26.92
C ILE A 35 7.34 -13.06 27.73
N THR A 36 6.56 -11.97 27.77
CA THR A 36 6.93 -10.75 28.50
C THR A 36 7.03 -11.01 30.01
N ALA A 37 6.10 -11.78 30.58
CA ALA A 37 6.13 -12.13 32.00
C ALA A 37 7.36 -13.00 32.34
N VAL A 38 7.64 -14.03 31.52
CA VAL A 38 8.81 -14.90 31.70
C VAL A 38 10.10 -14.13 31.55
N PHE A 39 10.19 -13.23 30.57
CA PHE A 39 11.33 -12.34 30.38
C PHE A 39 11.60 -11.46 31.61
N LEU A 40 10.57 -10.81 32.15
CA LEU A 40 10.70 -9.97 33.34
C LEU A 40 11.05 -10.77 34.60
N ILE A 41 10.51 -11.98 34.74
CA ILE A 41 10.88 -12.91 35.82
C ILE A 41 12.35 -13.30 35.68
N ALA A 42 12.81 -13.64 34.47
CA ALA A 42 14.21 -13.97 34.21
C ALA A 42 15.16 -12.81 34.53
N VAL A 43 14.83 -11.59 34.12
CA VAL A 43 15.63 -10.40 34.46
C VAL A 43 15.65 -10.16 35.97
N GLY A 44 14.51 -10.29 36.65
CA GLY A 44 14.41 -10.06 38.10
C GLY A 44 15.13 -11.11 38.94
N GLU A 45 15.01 -12.38 38.59
CA GLU A 45 15.69 -13.49 39.25
C GLU A 45 17.20 -13.46 39.00
N THR A 46 17.64 -13.22 37.77
CA THR A 46 19.06 -13.05 37.47
C THR A 46 19.64 -11.88 38.26
N TYR A 47 18.95 -10.73 38.34
CA TYR A 47 19.42 -9.62 39.16
C TYR A 47 19.50 -9.98 40.66
N PHE A 48 18.43 -10.55 41.23
CA PHE A 48 18.34 -10.80 42.67
C PHE A 48 19.29 -11.89 43.18
N PHE A 49 19.51 -12.94 42.40
CA PHE A 49 20.43 -14.03 42.78
C PHE A 49 21.90 -13.73 42.50
N TYR A 50 22.18 -12.77 41.60
CA TYR A 50 23.55 -12.33 41.30
C TYR A 50 24.01 -11.10 42.07
N THR A 51 23.12 -10.31 42.66
CA THR A 51 23.49 -9.30 43.66
C THR A 51 23.20 -9.84 45.05
N PRO A 52 24.10 -10.62 45.68
CA PRO A 52 23.96 -10.84 47.10
C PRO A 52 24.01 -9.47 47.81
N PRO A 53 23.20 -9.23 48.86
CA PRO A 53 23.39 -8.03 49.67
C PRO A 53 24.84 -7.96 50.19
N PRO A 54 25.36 -6.80 50.64
CA PRO A 54 26.67 -6.73 51.28
C PRO A 54 26.64 -7.60 52.55
N VAL A 55 27.04 -8.87 52.41
CA VAL A 55 26.82 -9.90 53.42
C VAL A 55 28.11 -10.11 54.18
N ASP A 56 27.95 -10.24 55.49
CA ASP A 56 28.91 -10.93 56.36
C ASP A 56 29.14 -12.35 55.82
N VAL A 57 30.10 -12.50 54.89
CA VAL A 57 30.50 -13.82 54.39
C VAL A 57 31.07 -14.58 55.55
N SER A 58 30.74 -15.86 55.67
CA SER A 58 31.10 -16.62 56.85
C SER A 58 31.53 -18.05 56.57
N GLU A 59 32.51 -18.50 57.34
CA GLU A 59 33.07 -19.84 57.33
C GLU A 59 33.04 -20.46 58.72
N ARG A 60 32.95 -21.78 58.76
CA ARG A 60 32.95 -22.52 60.03
C ARG A 60 34.39 -22.65 60.54
N LEU A 61 34.62 -22.19 61.75
CA LEU A 61 35.91 -22.27 62.43
C LEU A 61 35.68 -22.63 63.91
N ASP A 62 36.14 -23.81 64.32
CA ASP A 62 35.81 -24.38 65.63
C ASP A 62 36.39 -23.58 66.81
N HIS A 63 37.56 -22.97 66.64
CA HIS A 63 38.22 -22.10 67.61
C HIS A 63 39.09 -21.07 66.90
N LEU A 64 39.22 -19.88 67.48
CA LEU A 64 40.23 -18.90 67.06
C LEU A 64 41.61 -19.35 67.56
N PRO A 65 42.68 -19.16 66.77
CA PRO A 65 44.05 -19.25 67.27
C PRO A 65 44.23 -18.34 68.50
N THR A 66 44.86 -18.85 69.55
CA THR A 66 45.00 -18.18 70.86
C THR A 66 45.89 -16.93 70.83
N ASP A 67 46.64 -16.73 69.77
CA ASP A 67 47.66 -15.71 69.53
C ASP A 67 47.25 -14.67 68.47
N LEU A 68 46.00 -14.70 67.99
CA LEU A 68 45.55 -13.85 66.89
C LEU A 68 45.50 -12.36 67.29
N ARG A 69 46.36 -11.54 66.68
CA ARG A 69 46.35 -10.06 66.81
C ARG A 69 45.88 -9.40 65.52
N VAL A 70 44.57 -9.24 65.38
CA VAL A 70 43.98 -8.63 64.17
C VAL A 70 44.47 -7.18 63.99
N PRO A 71 45.01 -6.80 62.81
CA PRO A 71 45.45 -5.43 62.53
C PRO A 71 44.29 -4.42 62.65
N LYS A 72 44.58 -3.21 63.15
CA LYS A 72 43.58 -2.14 63.31
C LYS A 72 42.84 -1.78 62.01
N SER A 73 43.47 -2.00 60.86
CA SER A 73 42.89 -1.79 59.52
C SER A 73 41.72 -2.73 59.20
N ILE A 74 41.68 -3.95 59.77
CA ILE A 74 40.70 -5.00 59.46
C ILE A 74 39.84 -5.38 60.69
N GLN A 75 40.18 -4.85 61.87
CA GLN A 75 39.55 -5.17 63.16
C GLN A 75 38.03 -4.91 63.22
N GLY A 76 37.49 -4.05 62.36
CA GLY A 76 36.04 -3.79 62.22
C GLY A 76 35.34 -4.63 61.14
N LYS A 77 36.09 -5.29 60.26
CA LYS A 77 35.55 -6.12 59.17
C LYS A 77 35.49 -7.60 59.53
N LEU A 78 36.41 -8.09 60.35
CA LEU A 78 36.46 -9.49 60.77
C LEU A 78 35.74 -9.69 62.11
N ARG A 79 34.82 -10.65 62.20
CA ARG A 79 34.07 -10.97 63.42
C ARG A 79 34.00 -12.48 63.63
N TYR A 80 34.34 -12.93 64.83
CA TYR A 80 34.17 -14.34 65.22
C TYR A 80 33.07 -14.50 66.26
N ARG A 81 32.14 -15.43 66.02
CA ARG A 81 31.08 -15.80 66.97
C ARG A 81 31.36 -17.18 67.54
N ALA A 82 32.02 -17.25 68.70
CA ALA A 82 32.42 -18.50 69.36
C ALA A 82 31.24 -19.48 69.59
N LYS A 83 30.07 -19.00 70.02
CA LYS A 83 28.87 -19.85 70.21
C LYS A 83 28.38 -20.51 68.92
N GLN A 84 28.67 -19.91 67.77
CA GLN A 84 28.24 -20.40 66.45
C GLN A 84 29.39 -21.01 65.65
N LYS A 85 30.61 -21.02 66.21
CA LYS A 85 31.84 -21.48 65.53
C LYS A 85 31.97 -20.88 64.13
N LYS A 86 31.67 -19.58 64.01
CA LYS A 86 31.53 -18.90 62.73
C LYS A 86 32.45 -17.69 62.67
N LEU A 87 33.36 -17.69 61.72
CA LEU A 87 34.17 -16.54 61.35
C LEU A 87 33.46 -15.79 60.22
N SER A 88 33.33 -14.48 60.31
CA SER A 88 32.68 -13.67 59.28
C SER A 88 33.52 -12.45 58.88
N PHE A 89 33.45 -12.08 57.61
CA PHE A 89 34.08 -10.88 57.06
C PHE A 89 33.03 -9.97 56.42
N HIS A 90 33.09 -8.67 56.75
CA HIS A 90 32.16 -7.66 56.27
C HIS A 90 32.75 -6.89 55.08
N GLY A 91 32.08 -6.97 53.93
CA GLY A 91 32.48 -6.32 52.68
C GLY A 91 33.33 -7.19 51.76
N ILE A 92 33.85 -6.58 50.68
CA ILE A 92 34.73 -7.26 49.70
C ILE A 92 36.14 -7.33 50.29
N MET A 93 36.72 -8.53 50.37
CA MET A 93 38.08 -8.74 50.88
C MET A 93 39.08 -8.45 49.76
N SER A 94 39.90 -7.41 49.92
CA SER A 94 40.99 -7.14 48.98
C SER A 94 42.10 -8.21 49.09
N ASP A 95 42.95 -8.31 48.07
CA ASP A 95 44.12 -9.22 48.09
C ASP A 95 45.03 -8.91 49.30
N LEU A 96 45.17 -7.64 49.65
CA LEU A 96 45.90 -7.18 50.82
C LEU A 96 45.19 -7.57 52.13
N ASP A 97 43.86 -7.48 52.20
CA ASP A 97 43.11 -7.93 53.38
C ASP A 97 43.26 -9.45 53.58
N ARG A 98 43.34 -10.23 52.49
CA ARG A 98 43.57 -11.67 52.54
C ARG A 98 44.98 -11.99 53.04
N GLU A 99 46.01 -11.43 52.43
CA GLU A 99 47.42 -11.64 52.82
C GLU A 99 47.65 -11.29 54.29
N LEU A 100 47.11 -10.14 54.74
CA LEU A 100 47.19 -9.72 56.15
C LEU A 100 46.44 -10.64 57.11
N LEU A 101 45.43 -11.37 56.66
CA LEU A 101 44.71 -12.33 57.49
C LEU A 101 45.41 -13.69 57.49
N GLU A 102 45.94 -14.14 56.36
CA GLU A 102 46.71 -15.38 56.24
C GLU A 102 48.00 -15.32 57.10
N ASP A 103 48.69 -14.16 57.17
CA ASP A 103 49.89 -13.97 58.01
C ASP A 103 49.65 -14.05 59.53
N LEU A 104 48.40 -14.02 59.99
CA LEU A 104 48.10 -13.99 61.44
C LEU A 104 48.18 -15.36 62.11
N SER A 105 48.12 -16.45 61.36
CA SER A 105 48.12 -17.79 61.92
C SER A 105 48.40 -18.86 60.86
N ASP A 106 49.39 -19.72 61.12
CA ASP A 106 49.70 -20.89 60.29
C ASP A 106 48.73 -22.07 60.49
N ASN A 107 47.62 -21.88 61.21
CA ASN A 107 46.66 -22.94 61.46
C ASN A 107 45.89 -23.31 60.17
N ASP A 108 46.00 -24.57 59.73
CA ASP A 108 45.37 -25.07 58.50
C ASP A 108 43.86 -24.78 58.40
N LEU A 109 43.11 -24.94 59.51
CA LEU A 109 41.66 -24.70 59.52
C LEU A 109 41.33 -23.21 59.41
N TYR A 110 42.17 -22.35 59.99
CA TYR A 110 42.06 -20.91 59.86
C TYR A 110 42.34 -20.47 58.42
N GLN A 111 43.41 -20.98 57.82
CA GLN A 111 43.77 -20.70 56.42
C GLN A 111 42.67 -21.12 55.44
N VAL A 112 42.07 -22.30 55.64
CA VAL A 112 40.91 -22.75 54.85
C VAL A 112 39.71 -21.83 55.02
N ALA A 113 39.46 -21.35 56.25
CA ALA A 113 38.38 -20.40 56.52
C ALA A 113 38.62 -19.03 55.86
N ILE A 114 39.84 -18.48 55.91
CA ILE A 114 40.18 -17.21 55.25
C ILE A 114 40.04 -17.32 53.73
N ASN A 115 40.55 -18.40 53.14
CA ASN A 115 40.39 -18.66 51.71
C ASN A 115 38.93 -18.83 51.27
N GLY A 116 38.12 -19.51 52.09
CA GLY A 116 36.67 -19.62 51.88
C GLY A 116 35.95 -18.27 51.95
N LEU A 117 36.32 -17.42 52.92
CA LEU A 117 35.81 -16.05 53.04
C LEU A 117 36.19 -15.19 51.85
N TYR A 118 37.45 -15.21 51.43
CA TYR A 118 37.94 -14.45 50.28
C TYR A 118 37.18 -14.83 49.01
N LYS A 119 37.08 -16.13 48.69
CA LYS A 119 36.36 -16.62 47.52
C LYS A 119 34.88 -16.23 47.52
N LYS A 120 34.22 -16.28 48.69
CA LYS A 120 32.82 -15.83 48.84
C LYS A 120 32.66 -14.31 48.72
N SER A 121 33.65 -13.54 49.17
CA SER A 121 33.63 -12.07 49.10
C SER A 121 33.85 -11.52 47.68
N GLN A 122 34.46 -12.31 46.80
CA GLN A 122 34.77 -11.95 45.41
C GLN A 122 33.65 -12.31 44.42
N LYS A 123 32.46 -12.77 44.88
CA LYS A 123 31.34 -13.09 43.98
C LYS A 123 30.84 -11.79 43.31
N LYS A 124 30.97 -11.72 41.97
CA LYS A 124 30.67 -10.54 41.15
C LYS A 124 29.19 -10.17 41.20
N GLU A 125 28.89 -8.94 41.59
CA GLU A 125 27.55 -8.35 41.48
C GLU A 125 27.22 -8.04 40.01
N ILE A 126 26.02 -8.45 39.55
CA ILE A 126 25.52 -8.12 38.21
C ILE A 126 24.54 -6.95 38.31
N SER A 127 24.74 -5.92 37.51
CA SER A 127 23.81 -4.79 37.41
C SER A 127 22.49 -5.17 36.73
N LEU A 128 21.44 -4.35 36.93
CA LEU A 128 20.16 -4.53 36.22
C LEU A 128 20.34 -4.50 34.69
N GLY A 129 21.26 -3.66 34.19
CA GLY A 129 21.54 -3.55 32.76
C GLY A 129 22.16 -4.82 32.18
N GLU A 130 23.11 -5.43 32.89
CA GLU A 130 23.74 -6.70 32.48
C GLU A 130 22.74 -7.87 32.57
N SER A 131 21.86 -7.89 33.57
CA SER A 131 20.78 -8.88 33.66
C SER A 131 19.79 -8.76 32.49
N LEU A 132 19.47 -7.54 32.08
CA LEU A 132 18.64 -7.27 30.90
C LEU A 132 19.35 -7.67 29.61
N TRP A 133 20.64 -7.34 29.48
CA TRP A 133 21.47 -7.72 28.34
C TRP A 133 21.50 -9.23 28.16
N TRP A 134 21.80 -9.98 29.22
CA TRP A 134 21.77 -11.44 29.20
C TRP A 134 20.42 -11.98 28.75
N ALA A 135 19.32 -11.44 29.29
CA ALA A 135 17.97 -11.89 28.92
C ALA A 135 17.66 -11.61 27.44
N ILE A 136 18.06 -10.45 26.89
CA ILE A 136 17.87 -10.11 25.47
C ILE A 136 18.67 -11.05 24.57
N VAL A 137 19.96 -11.25 24.87
CA VAL A 137 20.87 -12.10 24.09
C VAL A 137 20.41 -13.57 24.12
N THR A 138 19.87 -14.02 25.25
CA THR A 138 19.30 -15.38 25.39
C THR A 138 17.97 -15.51 24.64
N LEU A 139 17.06 -14.54 24.78
CA LEU A 139 15.76 -14.54 24.12
C LEU A 139 15.88 -14.48 22.59
N THR A 140 16.87 -13.74 22.08
CA THR A 140 17.17 -13.62 20.64
C THR A 140 18.02 -14.77 20.11
N THR A 141 18.35 -15.76 20.94
CA THR A 141 19.16 -16.94 20.59
C THR A 141 20.59 -16.62 20.11
N VAL A 142 21.12 -15.44 20.45
CA VAL A 142 22.50 -15.03 20.10
C VAL A 142 23.52 -15.71 21.01
N GLY A 143 23.31 -15.64 22.33
CA GLY A 143 24.10 -16.38 23.32
C GLY A 143 25.60 -16.08 23.34
N TYR A 144 26.03 -14.84 23.59
CA TYR A 144 27.46 -14.47 23.67
C TYR A 144 28.24 -15.25 24.76
N GLY A 145 27.58 -15.70 25.82
CA GLY A 145 28.21 -16.47 26.91
C GLY A 145 29.02 -15.62 27.90
N ASP A 146 28.92 -14.31 27.80
CA ASP A 146 29.54 -13.31 28.69
C ASP A 146 28.92 -13.30 30.10
N TYR A 147 27.62 -13.57 30.19
CA TYR A 147 26.90 -13.78 31.44
C TYR A 147 26.09 -15.08 31.35
N SER A 148 26.02 -15.85 32.44
CA SER A 148 25.20 -17.07 32.51
C SER A 148 24.87 -17.46 33.94
N PRO A 149 23.68 -18.07 34.20
CA PRO A 149 23.31 -18.54 35.53
C PRO A 149 24.13 -19.75 36.00
N GLU A 150 24.70 -19.64 37.19
CA GLU A 150 25.52 -20.66 37.85
C GLU A 150 24.67 -21.55 38.76
N ASP A 151 23.64 -20.98 39.37
CA ASP A 151 22.74 -21.68 40.30
C ASP A 151 21.70 -22.54 39.56
N SER A 152 21.32 -23.68 40.17
CA SER A 152 20.36 -24.63 39.59
C SER A 152 19.00 -24.01 39.27
N SER A 153 18.50 -23.09 40.12
CA SER A 153 17.25 -22.36 39.88
C SER A 153 17.36 -21.38 38.70
N GLY A 154 18.46 -20.64 38.61
CA GLY A 154 18.74 -19.74 37.50
C GLY A 154 18.88 -20.49 36.18
N ARG A 155 19.51 -21.67 36.18
CA ARG A 155 19.60 -22.55 35.00
C ARG A 155 18.26 -23.09 34.56
N PHE A 156 17.40 -23.50 35.50
CA PHE A 156 16.03 -23.92 35.17
C PHE A 156 15.24 -22.79 34.50
N LEU A 157 15.34 -21.57 35.03
CA LEU A 157 14.70 -20.40 34.44
C LEU A 157 15.28 -20.02 33.08
N ALA A 158 16.60 -20.18 32.88
CA ALA A 158 17.24 -19.97 31.59
C ALA A 158 16.73 -20.95 30.53
N VAL A 159 16.53 -22.23 30.87
CA VAL A 159 15.95 -23.22 29.95
C VAL A 159 14.53 -22.80 29.53
N ILE A 160 13.72 -22.34 30.48
CA ILE A 160 12.38 -21.80 30.18
C ILE A 160 12.49 -20.58 29.25
N LEU A 161 13.37 -19.63 29.57
CA LEU A 161 13.58 -18.42 28.76
C LEU A 161 14.02 -18.76 27.33
N MET A 162 14.93 -19.72 27.15
CA MET A 162 15.37 -20.19 25.84
C MET A 162 14.21 -20.79 25.03
N GLY A 163 13.36 -21.62 25.66
CA GLY A 163 12.16 -22.15 25.01
C GLY A 163 11.22 -21.05 24.53
N PHE A 164 10.99 -20.03 25.36
CA PHE A 164 10.21 -18.86 24.94
C PHE A 164 10.91 -18.01 23.88
N GLY A 165 12.25 -17.95 23.88
CA GLY A 165 13.04 -17.29 22.85
C GLY A 165 12.78 -17.87 21.46
N ILE A 166 12.77 -19.21 21.34
CA ILE A 166 12.46 -19.90 20.07
C ILE A 166 11.05 -19.56 19.59
N VAL A 167 10.06 -19.60 20.49
CA VAL A 167 8.67 -19.25 20.16
C VAL A 167 8.57 -17.77 19.74
N PHE A 168 9.25 -16.88 20.46
CA PHE A 168 9.27 -15.45 20.20
C PHE A 168 9.85 -15.12 18.83
N THR A 169 11.05 -15.63 18.51
CA THR A 169 11.71 -15.36 17.23
C THR A 169 10.92 -15.95 16.05
N SER A 170 10.33 -17.14 16.22
CA SER A 170 9.48 -17.78 15.21
C SER A 170 8.22 -16.97 14.91
N VAL A 171 7.50 -16.53 15.96
CA VAL A 171 6.29 -15.70 15.82
C VAL A 171 6.63 -14.34 15.23
N LEU A 172 7.71 -13.71 15.69
CA LEU A 172 8.15 -12.42 15.19
C LEU A 172 8.48 -12.49 13.69
N SER A 173 9.28 -13.48 13.28
CA SER A 173 9.63 -13.71 11.89
C SER A 173 8.40 -14.00 11.02
N GLY A 174 7.51 -14.89 11.47
CA GLY A 174 6.26 -15.22 10.77
C GLY A 174 5.33 -14.01 10.61
N THR A 175 5.25 -13.15 11.64
CA THR A 175 4.44 -11.92 11.61
C THR A 175 5.03 -10.90 10.63
N ILE A 176 6.34 -10.71 10.61
CA ILE A 176 7.00 -9.81 9.66
C ILE A 176 6.76 -10.34 8.24
N ALA A 177 6.97 -11.63 8.00
CA ALA A 177 6.73 -12.26 6.70
C ALA A 177 5.27 -12.11 6.24
N SER A 178 4.28 -12.31 7.12
CA SER A 178 2.86 -12.16 6.77
C SER A 178 2.52 -10.72 6.37
N ILE A 179 3.08 -9.71 7.04
CA ILE A 179 2.91 -8.29 6.66
C ILE A 179 3.45 -8.03 5.26
N PHE A 180 4.63 -8.56 4.92
CA PHE A 180 5.20 -8.41 3.58
C PHE A 180 4.38 -9.14 2.51
N VAL A 181 3.92 -10.36 2.79
CA VAL A 181 3.06 -11.14 1.90
C VAL A 181 1.72 -10.44 1.68
N GLU A 182 1.07 -9.96 2.73
CA GLU A 182 -0.19 -9.23 2.65
C GLU A 182 -0.03 -7.94 1.84
N ARG A 183 1.05 -7.17 2.06
CA ARG A 183 1.35 -5.98 1.26
C ARG A 183 1.47 -6.32 -0.23
N LYS A 184 2.23 -7.36 -0.58
CA LYS A 184 2.42 -7.80 -1.97
C LYS A 184 1.12 -8.32 -2.60
N LEU A 185 0.30 -9.05 -1.84
CA LEU A 185 -1.02 -9.51 -2.29
C LEU A 185 -1.99 -8.34 -2.51
N ARG A 186 -1.96 -7.30 -1.67
CA ARG A 186 -2.79 -6.10 -1.83
C ARG A 186 -2.44 -5.29 -3.07
N GLU A 187 -1.16 -5.25 -3.47
CA GLU A 187 -0.73 -4.62 -4.72
C GLU A 187 -1.27 -5.37 -5.95
N GLY A 188 -1.22 -6.71 -5.96
CA GLY A 188 -1.80 -7.52 -7.04
C GLY A 188 -3.33 -7.44 -7.11
N ARG A 189 -4.00 -7.28 -5.97
CA ARG A 189 -5.47 -7.19 -5.87
C ARG A 189 -6.04 -5.81 -6.15
N GLY A 190 -5.22 -4.85 -6.58
CA GLY A 190 -5.66 -3.51 -6.94
C GLY A 190 -6.21 -2.69 -5.79
N MET A 191 -5.83 -2.95 -4.53
CA MET A 191 -6.39 -2.30 -3.33
C MET A 191 -5.70 -0.98 -2.95
N LYS A 192 -4.74 -0.52 -3.75
CA LYS A 192 -3.91 0.67 -3.47
C LYS A 192 -4.40 1.87 -4.28
N GLU A 193 -4.16 3.06 -3.75
CA GLU A 193 -4.26 4.32 -4.51
C GLU A 193 -3.03 4.48 -5.41
N LEU A 194 -3.27 4.88 -6.65
CA LEU A 194 -2.24 5.09 -7.66
C LEU A 194 -1.79 6.55 -7.68
N ILE A 195 -0.49 6.76 -7.86
CA ILE A 195 0.12 8.10 -8.00
C ILE A 195 0.77 8.15 -9.38
N ILE A 196 -0.03 8.47 -10.40
CA ILE A 196 0.31 8.43 -11.82
C ILE A 196 -0.38 9.57 -12.59
N HIS A 197 0.15 9.98 -13.73
CA HIS A 197 -0.40 11.05 -14.57
C HIS A 197 -0.42 10.62 -16.04
N ASP A 198 -1.22 11.29 -16.87
CA ASP A 198 -1.28 11.08 -18.33
C ASP A 198 -1.61 9.63 -18.73
N HIS A 199 -2.47 8.99 -17.94
CA HIS A 199 -2.90 7.61 -18.14
C HIS A 199 -4.34 7.52 -18.66
N ILE A 200 -4.66 6.41 -19.30
CA ILE A 200 -6.03 6.08 -19.75
C ILE A 200 -6.69 5.25 -18.65
N VAL A 201 -7.90 5.62 -18.23
CA VAL A 201 -8.70 4.84 -17.29
C VAL A 201 -9.76 4.05 -18.05
N ILE A 202 -9.86 2.75 -17.79
CA ILE A 202 -10.93 1.90 -18.34
C ILE A 202 -11.77 1.40 -17.18
N CYS A 203 -13.00 1.89 -17.10
CA CYS A 203 -14.00 1.53 -16.10
C CYS A 203 -14.87 0.38 -16.62
N GLY A 204 -15.11 -0.60 -15.77
CA GLY A 204 -15.88 -1.79 -16.11
C GLY A 204 -15.10 -2.83 -16.91
N TRP A 205 -15.73 -3.99 -17.13
CA TRP A 205 -15.17 -5.06 -17.96
C TRP A 205 -16.27 -5.89 -18.63
N ASN A 206 -16.11 -6.12 -19.93
CA ASN A 206 -16.95 -7.02 -20.74
C ASN A 206 -16.07 -7.71 -21.82
N ASP A 207 -16.71 -8.38 -22.79
CA ASP A 207 -16.05 -9.05 -23.91
C ASP A 207 -15.31 -8.10 -24.86
N THR A 208 -15.69 -6.82 -24.91
CA THR A 208 -15.01 -5.78 -25.70
C THR A 208 -13.64 -5.39 -25.11
N ALA A 209 -13.45 -5.54 -23.80
CA ALA A 209 -12.30 -5.00 -23.07
C ALA A 209 -10.94 -5.50 -23.61
N GLU A 210 -10.82 -6.79 -23.94
CA GLU A 210 -9.55 -7.33 -24.45
C GLU A 210 -9.21 -6.83 -25.85
N ASN A 211 -10.21 -6.67 -26.71
CA ASN A 211 -10.03 -6.11 -28.05
C ASN A 211 -9.63 -4.62 -27.96
N LEU A 212 -10.18 -3.89 -27.00
CA LEU A 212 -9.78 -2.53 -26.68
C LEU A 212 -8.31 -2.47 -26.23
N LEU A 213 -7.88 -3.33 -25.31
CA LEU A 213 -6.47 -3.40 -24.89
C LEU A 213 -5.54 -3.72 -26.07
N LYS A 214 -5.96 -4.58 -26.99
CA LYS A 214 -5.18 -4.91 -28.19
C LYS A 214 -5.06 -3.72 -29.15
N SER A 215 -6.11 -2.91 -29.31
CA SER A 215 -6.14 -1.82 -30.29
C SER A 215 -5.53 -0.51 -29.78
N LEU A 216 -5.50 -0.29 -28.46
CA LEU A 216 -5.01 0.96 -27.87
C LEU A 216 -3.58 1.35 -28.30
N PRO A 217 -2.55 0.48 -28.25
CA PRO A 217 -1.21 0.82 -28.73
C PRO A 217 -1.19 1.19 -30.22
N LEU A 218 -2.04 0.53 -31.02
CA LEU A 218 -2.12 0.71 -32.47
C LEU A 218 -2.79 2.04 -32.83
N ALA A 219 -3.82 2.44 -32.07
CA ALA A 219 -4.51 3.71 -32.25
C ALA A 219 -3.73 4.91 -31.69
N GLY A 220 -3.05 4.73 -30.54
CA GLY A 220 -2.34 5.80 -29.84
C GLY A 220 -0.97 6.15 -30.42
N GLY A 221 -0.42 5.31 -31.31
CA GLY A 221 0.88 5.54 -31.95
C GLY A 221 2.08 5.57 -30.99
N SER A 222 1.91 5.12 -29.75
CA SER A 222 2.90 5.20 -28.68
C SER A 222 3.07 3.85 -28.01
N SER A 223 4.32 3.41 -27.84
CA SER A 223 4.68 2.06 -27.39
C SER A 223 4.66 1.86 -25.88
N ASN A 224 4.31 2.88 -25.09
CA ASN A 224 4.27 2.81 -23.62
C ASN A 224 3.03 3.53 -23.05
N LEU A 225 1.83 3.09 -23.45
CA LEU A 225 0.59 3.61 -22.88
C LEU A 225 0.38 3.03 -21.47
N THR A 226 0.13 3.91 -20.50
CA THR A 226 -0.29 3.50 -19.15
C THR A 226 -1.80 3.39 -19.10
N VAL A 227 -2.29 2.20 -18.77
CA VAL A 227 -3.73 1.88 -18.71
C VAL A 227 -4.10 1.47 -17.29
N VAL A 228 -5.11 2.08 -16.71
CA VAL A 228 -5.65 1.73 -15.40
C VAL A 228 -6.98 1.04 -15.57
N LEU A 229 -7.03 -0.25 -15.26
CA LEU A 229 -8.28 -1.00 -15.20
C LEU A 229 -8.98 -0.75 -13.87
N VAL A 230 -10.25 -0.36 -13.90
CA VAL A 230 -11.09 -0.12 -12.72
C VAL A 230 -12.34 -0.98 -12.82
N ASN A 231 -12.33 -2.13 -12.15
CA ASN A 231 -13.43 -3.08 -12.19
C ASN A 231 -13.41 -4.01 -10.96
N GLU A 232 -14.38 -4.93 -10.90
CA GLU A 232 -14.57 -5.83 -9.77
C GLU A 232 -14.03 -7.25 -10.01
N LEU A 233 -13.25 -7.46 -11.08
CA LEU A 233 -12.62 -8.74 -11.36
C LEU A 233 -11.68 -9.18 -10.23
N ASP A 234 -11.49 -10.50 -10.12
CA ASP A 234 -10.46 -11.04 -9.25
C ASP A 234 -9.05 -10.70 -9.76
N GLY A 235 -8.14 -10.41 -8.82
CA GLY A 235 -6.79 -9.98 -9.14
C GLY A 235 -5.98 -10.99 -9.95
N ASP A 236 -6.33 -12.28 -9.87
CA ASP A 236 -5.67 -13.34 -10.65
C ASP A 236 -6.03 -13.24 -12.13
N ILE A 237 -7.31 -12.99 -12.46
CA ILE A 237 -7.77 -12.76 -13.84
C ILE A 237 -7.06 -11.55 -14.44
N VAL A 238 -6.96 -10.46 -13.67
CA VAL A 238 -6.28 -9.25 -14.13
C VAL A 238 -4.77 -9.48 -14.28
N SER A 239 -4.17 -10.33 -13.45
CA SER A 239 -2.76 -10.71 -13.58
C SER A 239 -2.50 -11.45 -14.89
N ASP A 240 -3.41 -12.34 -15.31
CA ASP A 240 -3.33 -13.02 -16.60
C ASP A 240 -3.46 -12.03 -17.77
N VAL A 241 -4.37 -11.06 -17.67
CA VAL A 241 -4.49 -9.97 -18.66
C VAL A 241 -3.17 -9.20 -18.76
N LYS A 242 -2.56 -8.80 -17.64
CA LYS A 242 -1.25 -8.12 -17.63
C LYS A 242 -0.15 -8.93 -18.31
N LEU A 243 -0.14 -10.25 -18.11
CA LEU A 243 0.84 -11.14 -18.74
C LEU A 243 0.65 -11.27 -20.25
N ARG A 244 -0.60 -11.19 -20.73
CA ARG A 244 -0.95 -11.25 -22.15
C ARG A 244 -0.65 -9.97 -22.91
N PHE A 245 -0.86 -8.81 -22.29
CA PHE A 245 -0.71 -7.49 -22.91
C PHE A 245 0.54 -6.76 -22.38
N LYS A 246 1.73 -7.32 -22.66
CA LYS A 246 3.01 -6.80 -22.14
C LYS A 246 3.44 -5.44 -22.71
N ASP A 247 2.88 -5.07 -23.86
CA ASP A 247 3.16 -3.78 -24.52
C ASP A 247 2.42 -2.60 -23.87
N LEU A 248 1.59 -2.88 -22.86
CA LEU A 248 0.87 -1.88 -22.06
C LEU A 248 1.37 -1.90 -20.62
N ASP A 249 1.56 -0.72 -20.01
CA ASP A 249 1.74 -0.62 -18.56
C ASP A 249 0.37 -0.65 -17.88
N ILE A 250 -0.13 -1.86 -17.64
CA ILE A 250 -1.45 -2.08 -17.04
C ILE A 250 -1.38 -2.01 -15.50
N LYS A 251 -2.01 -0.98 -14.94
CA LYS A 251 -2.34 -0.89 -13.51
C LYS A 251 -3.77 -1.37 -13.25
N PHE A 252 -4.05 -1.72 -12.01
CA PHE A 252 -5.36 -2.24 -11.62
C PHE A 252 -5.82 -1.61 -10.32
N VAL A 253 -7.07 -1.15 -10.29
CA VAL A 253 -7.79 -0.71 -9.10
C VAL A 253 -9.06 -1.55 -8.98
N ARG A 254 -9.12 -2.40 -7.96
CA ARG A 254 -10.31 -3.22 -7.71
C ARG A 254 -11.37 -2.40 -6.99
N GLY A 255 -12.58 -2.41 -7.52
CA GLY A 255 -13.76 -1.84 -6.89
C GLY A 255 -14.82 -1.39 -7.88
N ASP A 256 -15.98 -1.01 -7.35
CA ASP A 256 -17.09 -0.46 -8.11
C ASP A 256 -16.73 0.97 -8.60
N PHE A 257 -16.64 1.13 -9.91
CA PHE A 257 -16.26 2.38 -10.56
C PHE A 257 -17.36 3.46 -10.50
N THR A 258 -18.56 3.14 -10.01
CA THR A 258 -19.60 4.15 -9.70
C THR A 258 -19.30 4.93 -8.42
N ARG A 259 -18.34 4.47 -7.61
CA ARG A 259 -17.96 5.09 -6.33
C ARG A 259 -16.77 6.04 -6.52
N GLU A 260 -16.95 7.31 -6.15
CA GLU A 260 -15.89 8.32 -6.21
C GLU A 260 -14.60 7.93 -5.46
N GLU A 261 -14.72 7.17 -4.35
CA GLU A 261 -13.55 6.64 -3.63
C GLU A 261 -12.67 5.75 -4.50
N VAL A 262 -13.28 4.90 -5.34
CA VAL A 262 -12.58 3.98 -6.23
C VAL A 262 -11.96 4.75 -7.40
N LEU A 263 -12.70 5.72 -7.97
CA LEU A 263 -12.19 6.60 -9.03
C LEU A 263 -11.02 7.48 -8.54
N ARG A 264 -11.07 7.94 -7.28
CA ARG A 264 -9.95 8.66 -6.65
C ARG A 264 -8.73 7.77 -6.52
N ARG A 265 -8.90 6.51 -6.11
CA ARG A 265 -7.79 5.52 -6.07
C ARG A 265 -7.16 5.28 -7.45
N ALA A 266 -7.92 5.40 -8.53
CA ALA A 266 -7.44 5.34 -9.91
C ALA A 266 -6.82 6.65 -10.43
N ASN A 267 -6.77 7.68 -9.58
CA ASN A 267 -6.29 9.02 -9.88
C ASN A 267 -6.95 9.66 -11.11
N ILE A 268 -8.29 9.59 -11.18
CA ILE A 268 -9.09 10.09 -12.31
C ILE A 268 -8.84 11.57 -12.63
N HIS A 269 -8.52 12.40 -11.63
CA HIS A 269 -8.23 13.83 -11.81
C HIS A 269 -7.04 14.13 -12.73
N LYS A 270 -6.16 13.13 -12.95
CA LYS A 270 -4.94 13.26 -13.74
C LYS A 270 -4.90 12.31 -14.94
N SER A 271 -6.03 11.67 -15.24
CA SER A 271 -6.15 10.84 -16.44
C SER A 271 -6.20 11.71 -17.69
N LYS A 272 -5.63 11.20 -18.79
CA LYS A 272 -5.72 11.81 -20.11
C LYS A 272 -7.11 11.63 -20.72
N SER A 273 -7.67 10.44 -20.55
CA SER A 273 -9.01 10.08 -21.01
C SER A 273 -9.55 8.91 -20.20
N THR A 274 -10.86 8.71 -20.28
CA THR A 274 -11.57 7.63 -19.59
C THR A 274 -12.51 6.93 -20.56
N ILE A 275 -12.53 5.60 -20.50
CA ILE A 275 -13.44 4.75 -21.25
C ILE A 275 -14.31 4.02 -20.24
N ILE A 276 -15.63 4.08 -20.41
CA ILE A 276 -16.60 3.37 -19.55
C ILE A 276 -17.24 2.27 -20.38
N LEU A 277 -16.96 1.02 -20.02
CA LEU A 277 -17.56 -0.15 -20.65
C LEU A 277 -18.87 -0.51 -19.94
N ALA A 278 -19.79 -1.13 -20.68
CA ALA A 278 -20.99 -1.72 -20.10
C ALA A 278 -20.59 -2.93 -19.23
N ASP A 279 -20.40 -2.69 -17.93
CA ASP A 279 -19.72 -3.60 -17.00
C ASP A 279 -20.51 -4.89 -16.71
N LEU A 280 -19.79 -6.01 -16.78
CA LEU A 280 -20.24 -7.35 -16.39
C LEU A 280 -19.35 -7.96 -15.30
N SER A 281 -18.35 -7.22 -14.78
CA SER A 281 -17.55 -7.68 -13.65
C SER A 281 -18.39 -7.71 -12.35
N GLY A 282 -17.90 -8.38 -11.31
CA GLY A 282 -18.57 -8.37 -9.99
C GLY A 282 -19.89 -9.15 -9.91
N GLY A 283 -20.32 -9.82 -10.98
CA GLY A 283 -21.57 -10.60 -11.00
C GLY A 283 -22.83 -9.75 -11.21
N HIS A 284 -22.68 -8.51 -11.68
CA HIS A 284 -23.80 -7.63 -11.98
C HIS A 284 -24.60 -8.14 -13.18
N ALA A 285 -25.91 -7.88 -13.17
CA ALA A 285 -26.78 -8.25 -14.28
C ALA A 285 -26.58 -7.30 -15.47
N LEU A 286 -26.66 -7.84 -16.69
CA LEU A 286 -26.55 -7.05 -17.93
C LEU A 286 -27.55 -5.88 -17.98
N VAL A 287 -28.72 -6.03 -17.35
CA VAL A 287 -29.74 -4.97 -17.30
C VAL A 287 -29.29 -3.73 -16.53
N ASP A 288 -28.35 -3.88 -15.60
CA ASP A 288 -27.85 -2.80 -14.74
C ASP A 288 -26.61 -2.12 -15.34
N ALA A 289 -26.02 -2.70 -16.39
CA ALA A 289 -24.76 -2.23 -16.98
C ALA A 289 -24.86 -0.77 -17.44
N ASP A 290 -25.92 -0.40 -18.18
CA ASP A 290 -26.13 0.97 -18.65
C ASP A 290 -26.35 1.97 -17.50
N GLN A 291 -27.05 1.54 -16.44
CA GLN A 291 -27.27 2.40 -15.26
C GLN A 291 -25.94 2.70 -14.58
N ARG A 292 -25.07 1.69 -14.44
CA ARG A 292 -23.71 1.84 -13.89
C ARG A 292 -22.87 2.76 -14.78
N THR A 293 -22.94 2.61 -16.11
CA THR A 293 -22.28 3.52 -17.06
C THR A 293 -22.72 4.98 -16.83
N ILE A 294 -24.03 5.23 -16.73
CA ILE A 294 -24.58 6.58 -16.52
C ILE A 294 -24.10 7.18 -15.18
N ILE A 295 -24.20 6.42 -14.08
CA ILE A 295 -23.79 6.90 -12.75
C ILE A 295 -22.28 7.21 -12.74
N ALA A 296 -21.47 6.32 -13.32
CA ALA A 296 -20.04 6.54 -13.42
C ALA A 296 -19.68 7.75 -14.28
N ALA A 297 -20.37 7.96 -15.40
CA ALA A 297 -20.15 9.13 -16.25
C ALA A 297 -20.36 10.43 -15.47
N PHE A 298 -21.46 10.55 -14.72
CA PHE A 298 -21.69 11.71 -13.84
C PHE A 298 -20.60 11.86 -12.77
N ALA A 299 -20.21 10.77 -12.10
CA ALA A 299 -19.16 10.81 -11.09
C ALA A 299 -17.81 11.26 -11.67
N ILE A 300 -17.41 10.70 -12.81
CA ILE A 300 -16.16 11.05 -13.50
C ILE A 300 -16.19 12.51 -13.94
N LYS A 301 -17.28 12.97 -14.56
CA LYS A 301 -17.39 14.37 -15.04
C LYS A 301 -17.46 15.38 -13.89
N ASN A 302 -18.04 15.02 -12.76
CA ASN A 302 -17.99 15.85 -11.55
C ASN A 302 -16.57 15.92 -10.96
N MET A 303 -15.86 14.78 -10.87
CA MET A 303 -14.51 14.73 -10.33
C MET A 303 -13.45 15.33 -11.26
N ALA A 304 -13.60 15.13 -12.57
CA ALA A 304 -12.61 15.45 -13.59
C ALA A 304 -13.30 15.97 -14.86
N GLY A 305 -13.96 17.14 -14.78
CA GLY A 305 -14.78 17.70 -15.87
C GLY A 305 -14.07 17.90 -17.21
N ASP A 306 -12.75 18.08 -17.18
CA ASP A 306 -11.90 18.27 -18.36
C ASP A 306 -11.46 16.95 -19.02
N THR A 307 -11.62 15.81 -18.34
CA THR A 307 -11.22 14.52 -18.90
C THR A 307 -12.15 14.14 -20.05
N LYS A 308 -11.56 13.66 -21.15
CA LYS A 308 -12.32 13.10 -22.27
C LYS A 308 -12.90 11.76 -21.86
N VAL A 309 -14.21 11.61 -21.98
CA VAL A 309 -14.94 10.39 -21.61
C VAL A 309 -15.62 9.80 -22.84
N ALA A 310 -15.26 8.56 -23.15
CA ALA A 310 -16.01 7.71 -24.07
C ALA A 310 -16.78 6.66 -23.27
N ALA A 311 -18.03 6.38 -23.62
CA ALA A 311 -18.86 5.44 -22.88
C ALA A 311 -19.66 4.51 -23.79
N GLU A 312 -19.82 3.28 -23.34
CA GLU A 312 -20.59 2.23 -24.01
C GLU A 312 -21.94 2.03 -23.33
N LEU A 313 -23.00 1.93 -24.15
CA LEU A 313 -24.36 1.57 -23.72
C LEU A 313 -24.88 0.38 -24.53
N ASN A 314 -25.71 -0.44 -23.92
CA ASN A 314 -26.43 -1.50 -24.61
C ASN A 314 -27.72 -0.99 -25.28
N LYS A 315 -28.38 -0.02 -24.65
CA LYS A 315 -29.69 0.48 -25.05
C LYS A 315 -29.59 1.91 -25.57
N LYS A 316 -30.08 2.14 -26.78
CA LYS A 316 -30.09 3.47 -27.41
C LYS A 316 -30.93 4.47 -26.62
N GLU A 317 -31.99 4.00 -25.94
CA GLU A 317 -32.87 4.85 -25.13
C GLU A 317 -32.12 5.58 -24.01
N ASN A 318 -30.95 5.06 -23.60
CA ASN A 318 -30.13 5.62 -22.54
C ASN A 318 -29.14 6.71 -23.00
N GLU A 319 -29.00 6.92 -24.32
CA GLU A 319 -28.02 7.85 -24.92
C GLU A 319 -28.18 9.28 -24.41
N GLU A 320 -29.42 9.77 -24.31
CA GLU A 320 -29.75 11.12 -23.85
C GLU A 320 -29.36 11.38 -22.38
N HIS A 321 -29.18 10.33 -21.58
CA HIS A 321 -28.66 10.48 -20.22
C HIS A 321 -27.15 10.77 -20.21
N LEU A 322 -26.38 10.14 -21.10
CA LEU A 322 -24.95 10.36 -21.20
C LEU A 322 -24.61 11.69 -21.87
N LYS A 323 -25.42 12.13 -22.85
CA LYS A 323 -25.31 13.49 -23.41
C LYS A 323 -25.45 14.55 -22.34
N ARG A 324 -26.45 14.42 -21.46
CA ARG A 324 -26.65 15.31 -20.30
C ARG A 324 -25.55 15.24 -19.25
N ALA A 325 -24.81 14.14 -19.20
CA ALA A 325 -23.61 14.04 -18.38
C ALA A 325 -22.36 14.66 -19.05
N SER A 326 -22.52 15.28 -20.24
CA SER A 326 -21.43 15.84 -21.05
C SER A 326 -20.35 14.82 -21.42
N VAL A 327 -20.75 13.56 -21.64
CA VAL A 327 -19.89 12.51 -22.20
C VAL A 327 -19.53 12.90 -23.63
N ASP A 328 -18.24 12.79 -23.98
CA ASP A 328 -17.73 13.28 -25.27
C ASP A 328 -18.11 12.36 -26.43
N ASP A 329 -18.02 11.03 -26.22
CA ASP A 329 -18.31 10.03 -27.24
C ASP A 329 -19.15 8.88 -26.65
N ILE A 330 -20.22 8.49 -27.37
CA ILE A 330 -21.12 7.41 -26.93
C ILE A 330 -21.18 6.34 -28.00
N LEU A 331 -20.89 5.08 -27.62
CA LEU A 331 -21.02 3.91 -28.46
C LEU A 331 -22.21 3.05 -28.01
N ILE A 332 -23.14 2.79 -28.91
CA ILE A 332 -24.23 1.85 -28.66
C ILE A 332 -23.81 0.45 -29.14
N TYR A 333 -23.68 -0.50 -28.22
CA TYR A 333 -23.31 -1.87 -28.50
C TYR A 333 -24.33 -2.53 -29.45
N GLY A 334 -23.83 -3.27 -30.43
CA GLY A 334 -24.66 -3.99 -31.40
C GLY A 334 -25.38 -3.13 -32.45
N GLN A 335 -25.29 -1.80 -32.40
CA GLN A 335 -26.01 -0.89 -33.32
C GLN A 335 -25.70 -1.17 -34.80
N PHE A 336 -24.47 -1.59 -35.13
CA PHE A 336 -24.06 -1.86 -36.50
C PHE A 336 -24.32 -3.30 -36.96
N GLY A 337 -24.71 -4.20 -36.06
CA GLY A 337 -24.90 -5.62 -36.37
C GLY A 337 -25.98 -5.83 -37.42
N GLY A 338 -27.14 -5.18 -37.27
CA GLY A 338 -28.24 -5.28 -38.23
C GLY A 338 -27.86 -4.75 -39.62
N PHE A 339 -27.09 -3.66 -39.68
CA PHE A 339 -26.58 -3.10 -40.94
C PHE A 339 -25.62 -4.06 -41.65
N LEU A 340 -24.70 -4.69 -40.91
CA LEU A 340 -23.76 -5.66 -41.47
C LEU A 340 -24.47 -6.95 -41.92
N LEU A 341 -25.44 -7.44 -41.14
CA LEU A 341 -26.20 -8.65 -41.48
C LEU A 341 -27.10 -8.46 -42.71
N SER A 342 -27.76 -7.30 -42.83
CA SER A 342 -28.58 -7.01 -44.02
C SER A 342 -27.73 -6.96 -45.29
N HIS A 343 -26.55 -6.35 -45.23
CA HIS A 343 -25.61 -6.35 -46.34
C HIS A 343 -24.98 -7.71 -46.59
N ALA A 344 -24.71 -8.52 -45.56
CA ALA A 344 -24.24 -9.89 -45.75
C ALA A 344 -25.24 -10.72 -46.57
N ALA A 345 -26.55 -10.51 -46.36
CA ALA A 345 -27.61 -11.20 -47.08
C ALA A 345 -27.84 -10.65 -48.51
N LEU A 346 -27.77 -9.33 -48.69
CA LEU A 346 -28.15 -8.64 -49.93
C LEU A 346 -26.96 -8.31 -50.84
N SER A 347 -25.76 -8.16 -50.29
CA SER A 347 -24.58 -7.66 -51.00
C SER A 347 -23.30 -8.26 -50.39
N PRO A 348 -23.01 -9.54 -50.71
CA PRO A 348 -21.81 -10.22 -50.21
C PRO A 348 -20.54 -9.40 -50.48
N GLY A 349 -19.69 -9.27 -49.45
CA GLY A 349 -18.41 -8.54 -49.53
C GLY A 349 -18.40 -7.19 -48.80
N ILE A 350 -19.54 -6.50 -48.67
CA ILE A 350 -19.60 -5.22 -47.93
C ILE A 350 -19.18 -5.38 -46.45
N PRO A 351 -19.64 -6.41 -45.70
CA PRO A 351 -19.19 -6.60 -44.33
C PRO A 351 -17.68 -6.84 -44.22
N SER A 352 -17.10 -7.62 -45.13
CA SER A 352 -15.65 -7.87 -45.16
C SER A 352 -14.87 -6.59 -45.41
N MET A 353 -15.33 -5.73 -46.33
CA MET A 353 -14.73 -4.43 -46.60
C MET A 353 -14.77 -3.52 -45.37
N ILE A 354 -15.92 -3.45 -44.67
CA ILE A 354 -16.04 -2.63 -43.45
C ILE A 354 -15.14 -3.17 -42.34
N MET A 355 -15.11 -4.49 -42.15
CA MET A 355 -14.24 -5.13 -41.16
C MET A 355 -12.75 -4.91 -41.47
N GLU A 356 -12.35 -4.87 -42.73
CA GLU A 356 -10.99 -4.49 -43.12
C GLU A 356 -10.69 -3.05 -42.69
N LEU A 357 -11.56 -2.08 -43.02
CA LEU A 357 -11.37 -0.67 -42.68
C LEU A 357 -11.33 -0.39 -41.17
N LEU A 358 -12.04 -1.18 -40.37
CA LEU A 358 -12.06 -1.10 -38.91
C LEU A 358 -10.95 -1.93 -38.24
N SER A 359 -10.16 -2.69 -39.01
CA SER A 359 -9.05 -3.48 -38.50
C SER A 359 -7.79 -2.65 -38.37
N PHE A 360 -7.04 -2.88 -37.28
CA PHE A 360 -5.70 -2.30 -37.09
C PHE A 360 -4.57 -3.22 -37.57
N THR A 361 -4.88 -4.46 -37.96
CA THR A 361 -3.86 -5.49 -38.25
C THR A 361 -3.90 -5.99 -39.69
N LEU A 362 -4.94 -5.67 -40.46
CA LEU A 362 -5.17 -6.24 -41.78
C LEU A 362 -5.55 -5.13 -42.76
N GLY A 363 -4.84 -5.08 -43.89
CA GLY A 363 -5.25 -4.28 -45.05
C GLY A 363 -5.18 -2.77 -44.85
N ASN A 364 -6.21 -2.07 -45.33
CA ASN A 364 -6.34 -0.62 -45.25
C ASN A 364 -6.98 -0.18 -43.92
N THR A 365 -6.54 0.95 -43.37
CA THR A 365 -7.07 1.48 -42.11
C THR A 365 -7.50 2.94 -42.25
N ILE A 366 -8.38 3.39 -41.35
CA ILE A 366 -8.83 4.78 -41.27
C ILE A 366 -7.94 5.54 -40.29
N ILE A 367 -7.33 6.64 -40.74
CA ILE A 367 -6.48 7.50 -39.92
C ILE A 367 -6.89 8.96 -40.02
N LYS A 368 -6.72 9.71 -38.91
CA LYS A 368 -6.77 11.18 -38.92
C LYS A 368 -5.41 11.71 -39.38
N SER A 369 -5.41 12.65 -40.33
CA SER A 369 -4.20 13.31 -40.83
C SER A 369 -4.39 14.82 -40.81
N ARG A 370 -3.34 15.58 -40.47
CA ARG A 370 -3.38 17.05 -40.52
C ARG A 370 -3.45 17.52 -41.97
N ILE A 371 -4.28 18.53 -42.22
CA ILE A 371 -4.37 19.18 -43.53
C ILE A 371 -3.09 20.04 -43.72
N PRO A 372 -2.34 19.91 -44.83
CA PRO A 372 -1.21 20.78 -45.08
C PRO A 372 -1.68 22.23 -45.28
N SER A 373 -0.95 23.19 -44.71
CA SER A 373 -1.28 24.63 -44.74
C SER A 373 -1.58 25.16 -46.15
N ASP A 374 -0.89 24.65 -47.16
CA ASP A 374 -1.02 25.08 -48.57
C ASP A 374 -2.37 24.70 -49.21
N TYR A 375 -3.19 23.93 -48.51
CA TYR A 375 -4.54 23.51 -48.94
C TYR A 375 -5.65 24.20 -48.16
N VAL A 376 -5.32 25.02 -47.16
CA VAL A 376 -6.28 25.93 -46.53
C VAL A 376 -6.72 26.96 -47.58
N GLY A 377 -8.02 27.17 -47.71
CA GLY A 377 -8.65 28.02 -48.73
C GLY A 377 -8.80 27.38 -50.12
N LYS A 378 -8.32 26.14 -50.32
CA LYS A 378 -8.47 25.40 -51.60
C LYS A 378 -9.70 24.50 -51.61
N GLN A 379 -10.02 23.99 -52.78
CA GLN A 379 -11.13 23.06 -52.96
C GLN A 379 -10.80 21.66 -52.43
N PHE A 380 -11.81 20.96 -51.93
CA PHE A 380 -11.69 19.59 -51.41
C PHE A 380 -11.11 18.62 -52.45
N ILE A 381 -11.44 18.81 -53.73
CA ILE A 381 -10.89 17.97 -54.81
C ILE A 381 -9.36 18.06 -54.90
N GLU A 382 -8.78 19.25 -54.72
CA GLU A 382 -7.34 19.44 -54.77
C GLU A 382 -6.63 18.71 -53.61
N LEU A 383 -7.25 18.74 -52.42
CA LEU A 383 -6.76 18.00 -51.26
C LEU A 383 -6.94 16.48 -51.45
N SER A 384 -8.04 16.04 -52.05
CA SER A 384 -8.29 14.64 -52.39
C SER A 384 -7.23 14.10 -53.35
N GLU A 385 -6.91 14.87 -54.40
CA GLU A 385 -5.83 14.56 -55.34
C GLU A 385 -4.46 14.48 -54.66
N TYR A 386 -4.17 15.42 -53.74
CA TYR A 386 -2.94 15.38 -52.96
C TYR A 386 -2.81 14.07 -52.18
N TYR A 387 -3.84 13.68 -51.41
CA TYR A 387 -3.78 12.44 -50.64
C TYR A 387 -3.72 11.21 -51.56
N ARG A 388 -4.46 11.22 -52.67
CA ARG A 388 -4.47 10.10 -53.61
C ARG A 388 -3.10 9.90 -54.28
N ILE A 389 -2.50 10.97 -54.77
CA ILE A 389 -1.27 10.92 -55.57
C ILE A 389 -0.03 10.87 -54.69
N LYS A 390 0.05 11.74 -53.67
CA LYS A 390 1.26 11.91 -52.85
C LYS A 390 1.31 10.95 -51.67
N ARG A 391 0.16 10.67 -51.04
CA ARG A 391 0.09 9.82 -49.83
C ARG A 391 -0.39 8.40 -50.10
N LYS A 392 -0.87 8.11 -51.31
CA LYS A 392 -1.51 6.84 -51.67
C LYS A 392 -2.67 6.50 -50.72
N SER A 393 -3.40 7.52 -50.30
CA SER A 393 -4.52 7.41 -49.36
C SER A 393 -5.80 7.91 -50.01
N ILE A 394 -6.94 7.43 -49.54
CA ILE A 394 -8.26 7.91 -49.98
C ILE A 394 -8.74 8.90 -48.93
N LEU A 395 -8.94 10.16 -49.33
CA LEU A 395 -9.55 11.16 -48.48
C LEU A 395 -11.07 10.90 -48.41
N ILE A 396 -11.59 10.66 -47.21
CA ILE A 396 -13.00 10.32 -46.98
C ILE A 396 -13.82 11.57 -46.62
N GLY A 397 -13.22 12.52 -45.90
CA GLY A 397 -13.91 13.70 -45.40
C GLY A 397 -12.99 14.63 -44.62
N ILE A 398 -13.58 15.67 -44.03
CA ILE A 398 -12.91 16.66 -43.20
C ILE A 398 -13.51 16.63 -41.79
N LEU A 399 -12.65 16.86 -40.80
CA LEU A 399 -12.99 17.02 -39.39
C LEU A 399 -12.71 18.48 -39.01
N SER A 400 -13.74 19.19 -38.53
CA SER A 400 -13.62 20.54 -37.97
C SER A 400 -13.90 20.52 -36.47
N GLU A 401 -13.15 21.32 -35.71
CA GLU A 401 -13.44 21.60 -34.30
C GLU A 401 -14.09 22.99 -34.26
N GLU A 402 -15.42 23.03 -34.27
CA GLU A 402 -16.17 24.29 -34.19
C GLU A 402 -16.42 24.60 -32.71
N LYS A 403 -16.03 25.79 -32.25
CA LYS A 403 -16.47 26.30 -30.95
C LYS A 403 -17.90 26.80 -31.12
N ASP A 404 -18.83 26.24 -30.36
CA ASP A 404 -20.20 26.78 -30.35
C ASP A 404 -20.14 28.26 -29.95
N ILE A 405 -20.86 29.11 -30.68
CA ILE A 405 -20.92 30.54 -30.40
C ILE A 405 -21.67 30.69 -29.07
N THR A 406 -20.96 31.08 -28.01
CA THR A 406 -21.58 31.31 -26.72
C THR A 406 -22.32 32.64 -26.71
N LEU A 407 -23.27 32.80 -25.79
CA LEU A 407 -23.95 34.09 -25.59
C LEU A 407 -22.94 35.20 -25.24
N ASP A 408 -21.81 34.84 -24.64
CA ASP A 408 -20.70 35.74 -24.34
C ASP A 408 -19.90 36.14 -25.59
N ASP A 409 -19.80 35.26 -26.61
CA ASP A 409 -19.16 35.60 -27.89
C ASP A 409 -20.01 36.56 -28.74
N ILE A 410 -21.33 36.58 -28.54
CA ILE A 410 -22.27 37.46 -29.26
C ILE A 410 -22.41 38.82 -28.57
N LEU A 411 -22.38 38.83 -27.24
CA LEU A 411 -22.55 40.04 -26.44
C LEU A 411 -21.18 40.66 -26.15
N SER A 412 -20.84 41.72 -26.88
CA SER A 412 -19.58 42.46 -26.70
C SER A 412 -19.37 42.95 -25.27
N ASP A 413 -18.14 42.88 -24.76
CA ASP A 413 -17.72 43.40 -23.44
C ASP A 413 -17.92 44.92 -23.24
N GLU A 414 -18.38 45.65 -24.25
CA GLU A 414 -18.77 47.07 -24.15
C GLU A 414 -20.15 47.24 -23.47
N SER A 415 -20.20 46.84 -22.20
CA SER A 415 -21.12 47.23 -21.13
C SER A 415 -22.33 48.12 -21.48
N GLY A 416 -23.50 47.49 -21.62
CA GLY A 416 -24.81 48.13 -21.42
C GLY A 416 -25.69 47.29 -20.49
N GLY A 417 -26.53 47.93 -19.65
CA GLY A 417 -27.49 47.22 -18.78
C GLY A 417 -28.52 46.36 -19.53
N ILE A 418 -28.60 46.51 -20.86
CA ILE A 418 -29.42 45.70 -21.76
C ILE A 418 -28.82 44.31 -21.96
N ASP A 419 -27.50 44.18 -22.12
CA ASP A 419 -26.86 42.87 -22.34
C ASP A 419 -26.99 41.98 -21.10
N GLN A 420 -26.88 42.59 -19.91
CA GLN A 420 -27.07 41.88 -18.65
C GLN A 420 -28.54 41.47 -18.43
N PHE A 421 -29.49 42.29 -18.89
CA PHE A 421 -30.91 41.95 -18.91
C PHE A 421 -31.22 40.83 -19.90
N ILE A 422 -30.59 40.85 -21.08
CA ILE A 422 -30.69 39.79 -22.09
C ILE A 422 -30.14 38.48 -21.53
N LYS A 423 -28.91 38.46 -20.98
CA LYS A 423 -28.33 37.27 -20.33
C LYS A 423 -29.26 36.69 -19.24
N MET A 424 -29.82 37.56 -18.39
CA MET A 424 -30.75 37.16 -17.35
C MET A 424 -32.05 36.57 -17.93
N LYS A 425 -32.65 37.20 -18.95
CA LYS A 425 -33.88 36.70 -19.58
C LYS A 425 -33.69 35.39 -20.33
N PHE A 426 -32.54 35.19 -20.97
CA PHE A 426 -32.21 33.91 -21.61
C PHE A 426 -31.91 32.81 -20.59
N SER A 427 -31.31 33.13 -19.44
CA SER A 427 -31.14 32.16 -18.35
C SER A 427 -32.44 31.70 -17.68
N GLU A 428 -33.53 32.47 -17.84
CA GLU A 428 -34.87 32.14 -17.34
C GLU A 428 -35.66 31.22 -18.28
N VAL A 429 -35.21 31.05 -19.53
CA VAL A 429 -35.87 30.19 -20.53
C VAL A 429 -35.10 28.89 -20.63
N GLU A 430 -35.71 27.78 -20.19
CA GLU A 430 -35.15 26.41 -20.13
C GLU A 430 -34.75 25.77 -21.49
N ASN A 431 -34.64 26.56 -22.56
CA ASN A 431 -34.26 26.06 -23.89
C ASN A 431 -32.80 26.44 -24.22
N ASP A 432 -31.95 25.42 -24.34
CA ASP A 432 -30.56 25.48 -24.80
C ASP A 432 -30.46 25.97 -26.26
N TYR A 433 -30.52 27.28 -26.49
CA TYR A 433 -30.27 27.87 -27.81
C TYR A 433 -28.78 28.16 -28.08
N PHE A 434 -27.92 28.08 -27.06
CA PHE A 434 -26.48 28.33 -27.14
C PHE A 434 -25.73 27.10 -26.64
N GLY A 435 -24.69 26.67 -27.38
CA GLY A 435 -23.91 25.49 -27.03
C GLY A 435 -23.02 25.71 -25.81
N ASP A 436 -22.60 24.59 -25.20
CA ASP A 436 -21.56 24.59 -24.18
C ASP A 436 -20.25 25.15 -24.76
N ASP A 437 -19.39 25.73 -23.92
CA ASP A 437 -18.09 26.32 -24.27
C ASP A 437 -17.05 25.28 -24.80
N LYS A 438 -17.50 24.06 -25.11
CA LYS A 438 -16.69 22.92 -25.53
C LYS A 438 -16.72 22.78 -27.06
N PRO A 439 -15.56 22.68 -27.74
CA PRO A 439 -15.52 22.49 -29.18
C PRO A 439 -16.20 21.17 -29.57
N GLN A 440 -17.18 21.24 -30.47
CA GLN A 440 -17.80 20.06 -31.05
C GLN A 440 -16.99 19.62 -32.28
N ILE A 441 -16.76 18.31 -32.38
CA ILE A 441 -16.13 17.72 -33.57
C ILE A 441 -17.21 17.54 -34.62
N ASN A 442 -17.14 18.33 -35.69
CA ASN A 442 -18.03 18.22 -36.84
C ASN A 442 -17.35 17.39 -37.94
N VAL A 443 -18.02 16.32 -38.37
CA VAL A 443 -17.50 15.40 -39.39
C VAL A 443 -18.27 15.60 -40.69
N LYS A 444 -17.61 16.12 -41.73
CA LYS A 444 -18.17 16.18 -43.08
C LYS A 444 -17.58 15.09 -43.96
N ILE A 445 -18.34 14.02 -44.13
CA ILE A 445 -18.03 12.94 -45.08
C ILE A 445 -18.42 13.39 -46.48
N ASN A 446 -17.48 13.29 -47.44
CA ASN A 446 -17.66 13.68 -48.84
C ASN A 446 -18.36 15.06 -49.02
N PRO A 447 -17.74 16.18 -48.58
CA PRO A 447 -18.36 17.51 -48.62
C PRO A 447 -18.59 18.07 -50.05
N GLY A 448 -18.19 17.34 -51.09
CA GLY A 448 -18.26 17.74 -52.49
C GLY A 448 -16.98 18.43 -52.98
N ASP A 449 -16.69 18.29 -54.26
CA ASP A 449 -15.41 18.72 -54.86
C ASP A 449 -15.12 20.21 -54.66
N ASN A 450 -16.15 21.05 -54.73
CA ASN A 450 -16.06 22.50 -54.63
C ASN A 450 -16.01 23.02 -53.17
N TYR A 451 -16.04 22.14 -52.17
CA TYR A 451 -16.00 22.56 -50.78
C TYR A 451 -14.67 23.26 -50.47
N ILE A 452 -14.74 24.47 -49.93
CA ILE A 452 -13.55 25.25 -49.56
C ILE A 452 -13.10 24.86 -48.16
N ILE A 453 -11.84 24.43 -48.06
CA ILE A 453 -11.21 24.08 -46.79
C ILE A 453 -11.00 25.36 -45.99
N GLN A 454 -11.58 25.42 -44.81
CA GLN A 454 -11.43 26.56 -43.90
C GLN A 454 -10.22 26.34 -43.00
N ASP A 455 -9.63 27.45 -42.52
CA ASP A 455 -8.68 27.41 -41.41
C ASP A 455 -9.51 27.26 -40.14
N ILE A 456 -9.39 26.12 -39.47
CA ILE A 456 -10.20 25.75 -38.29
C ILE A 456 -9.24 25.31 -37.20
#